data_AF-A0A4Q2UMQ8-F1
#
_entry.id   AF-A0A4Q2UMQ8-F1
#
_cell.length_a   1.000
_cell.length_b   1.000
_cell.length_c   1.000
_cell.angle_alpha   90.00
_cell.angle_beta   90.00
_cell.angle_gamma   90.00
#
_symmetry.space_group_name_H-M   'P 1'
#
loop_
_entity.id
_entity.type
_entity.pdbx_description
1 polymer ?
#
loop_
_entity_poly.entity_id
_entity_poly.type
_entity_poly.pdbx_seq_one_letter_code
_entity_poly.pdbx_strand_id
1 'polypeptide(L)'
;MKAPIRLWVVAWAVLALVFSCIREYQPASVSTSPKLIVEGQVTDQPGPYTVRLTRTADYSIRSINLLEEGATVILADDAGNRETLLEQAPGGTYRTRPGGLQGVAGRRYTLTITTRAGKQYQSSAELLTAAPPITRAYAEYRAEPLALTRSEVSGWDVYIDTKDPETPGNFYRYEWTNYQDTASCATIIDDVRTGAYHDLRCCTPCWEINRCYNCLNVNSDVNINGKTLSRQFIMRVPYTSRKTYYLEIEQQAISKGAYDFWKRVRQLTQNVGGLFDAAPAVSDGNLRCISDPAEPVFGYFSATGVTVVPLLVNRRNAPGPPDVSRPAIFRVPPDPCAVCENTIYRTPNRPRWWVD
;
A
#
# COMPACT_ATOMS: atom_id res chain seq x y z
N MET A 1 -14.83 -3.62 72.49
CA MET A 1 -15.20 -4.04 71.13
C MET A 1 -15.94 -2.90 70.42
N LYS A 2 -15.24 -2.06 69.65
CA LYS A 2 -15.82 -0.99 68.83
C LYS A 2 -15.39 -1.21 67.37
N ALA A 3 -15.92 -2.25 66.75
CA ALA A 3 -15.73 -2.51 65.33
C ALA A 3 -16.99 -3.23 64.79
N PRO A 4 -18.02 -2.47 64.42
CA PRO A 4 -18.69 -2.86 63.18
C PRO A 4 -18.86 -1.69 62.21
N ILE A 5 -19.08 -0.46 62.67
CA ILE A 5 -19.57 0.63 61.80
C ILE A 5 -18.54 1.06 60.74
N ARG A 6 -17.24 1.13 61.07
CA ARG A 6 -16.20 1.48 60.09
C ARG A 6 -16.03 0.44 58.98
N LEU A 7 -16.27 -0.84 59.27
CA LEU A 7 -16.15 -1.91 58.27
C LEU A 7 -17.30 -1.85 57.26
N TRP A 8 -18.51 -1.56 57.72
CA TRP A 8 -19.69 -1.41 56.85
C TRP A 8 -19.60 -0.16 55.97
N VAL A 9 -19.08 0.96 56.48
CA VAL A 9 -18.89 2.18 55.67
C VAL A 9 -17.84 1.95 54.57
N VAL A 10 -16.74 1.25 54.88
CA VAL A 10 -15.74 0.88 53.86
C VAL A 10 -16.32 -0.11 52.87
N ALA A 11 -17.07 -1.12 53.32
CA ALA A 11 -17.73 -2.08 52.43
C ALA A 11 -18.75 -1.40 51.49
N TRP A 12 -19.53 -0.44 52.00
CA TRP A 12 -20.47 0.35 51.19
C TRP A 12 -19.77 1.31 50.23
N ALA A 13 -18.66 1.93 50.64
CA ALA A 13 -17.85 2.78 49.75
C ALA A 13 -17.18 1.96 48.64
N VAL A 14 -16.68 0.75 48.96
CA VAL A 14 -16.12 -0.19 47.99
C VAL A 14 -17.22 -0.70 47.04
N LEU A 15 -18.42 -0.99 47.56
CA LEU A 15 -19.57 -1.41 46.75
C LEU A 15 -20.03 -0.29 45.80
N ALA A 16 -20.03 0.97 46.24
CA ALA A 16 -20.37 2.11 45.39
C ALA A 16 -19.34 2.34 44.26
N LEU A 17 -18.06 2.00 44.49
CA LEU A 17 -17.01 2.06 43.47
C LEU A 17 -17.14 0.97 42.40
N VAL A 18 -17.69 -0.22 42.72
CA VAL A 18 -17.95 -1.27 41.71
C VAL A 18 -19.27 -1.10 40.94
N PHE A 19 -20.13 -0.15 41.34
CA PHE A 19 -21.38 0.18 40.63
C PHE A 19 -21.27 1.42 39.72
N SER A 20 -20.07 1.87 39.34
CA SER A 20 -19.96 2.90 38.29
C SER A 20 -20.32 2.28 36.94
N CYS A 21 -21.60 2.36 36.56
CA CYS A 21 -22.04 2.03 35.22
C CYS A 21 -21.43 3.05 34.24
N ILE A 22 -20.36 2.64 33.56
CA ILE A 22 -19.88 3.36 32.39
C ILE A 22 -20.97 3.21 31.32
N ARG A 23 -21.68 4.30 31.04
CA ARG A 23 -22.67 4.32 29.96
C ARG A 23 -21.90 4.48 28.65
N GLU A 24 -21.97 3.48 27.78
CA GLU A 24 -21.40 3.57 26.44
C GLU A 24 -22.04 4.77 25.72
N TYR A 25 -21.21 5.75 25.36
CA TYR A 25 -21.65 6.87 24.54
C TYR A 25 -21.73 6.38 23.11
N GLN A 26 -22.94 6.13 22.61
CA GLN A 26 -23.17 5.89 21.20
C GLN A 26 -23.49 7.23 20.53
N PRO A 27 -22.53 7.85 19.81
CA PRO A 27 -22.83 9.04 19.03
C PRO A 27 -23.95 8.72 18.03
N ALA A 28 -24.88 9.66 17.83
CA ALA A 28 -25.90 9.53 16.80
C ALA A 28 -25.22 9.30 15.44
N SER A 29 -25.69 8.34 14.65
CA SER A 29 -25.15 8.10 13.32
C SER A 29 -25.47 9.30 12.42
N VAL A 30 -24.48 10.14 12.17
CA VAL A 30 -24.57 11.20 11.18
C VAL A 30 -24.39 10.55 9.81
N SER A 31 -25.49 10.39 9.06
CA SER A 31 -25.40 9.93 7.68
C SER A 31 -24.92 11.10 6.81
N THR A 32 -23.87 10.88 6.03
CA THR A 32 -23.31 11.90 5.14
C THR A 32 -23.48 11.48 3.69
N SER A 33 -23.75 12.45 2.81
CA SER A 33 -23.81 12.18 1.37
C SER A 33 -22.46 11.63 0.88
N PRO A 34 -22.41 10.47 0.18
CA PRO A 34 -21.17 9.86 -0.28
C PRO A 34 -20.30 10.80 -1.11
N LYS A 35 -19.05 11.00 -0.69
CA LYS A 35 -18.08 11.88 -1.32
C LYS A 35 -17.09 11.10 -2.17
N LEU A 36 -16.64 11.68 -3.27
CA LEU A 36 -15.72 11.04 -4.19
C LEU A 36 -14.33 10.92 -3.57
N ILE A 37 -13.73 9.74 -3.71
CA ILE A 37 -12.33 9.43 -3.37
C ILE A 37 -11.63 9.07 -4.67
N VAL A 38 -10.48 9.71 -4.92
CA VAL A 38 -9.71 9.54 -6.16
C VAL A 38 -8.28 9.15 -5.85
N GLU A 39 -7.85 8.00 -6.36
CA GLU A 39 -6.47 7.53 -6.26
C GLU A 39 -5.94 7.29 -7.66
N GLY A 40 -4.85 7.96 -8.04
CA GLY A 40 -4.26 7.74 -9.35
C GLY A 40 -2.89 8.36 -9.49
N GLN A 41 -2.11 7.80 -10.41
CA GLN A 41 -0.76 8.29 -10.70
C GLN A 41 -0.43 8.09 -12.17
N VAL A 42 0.21 9.10 -12.77
CA VAL A 42 0.92 8.99 -14.05
C VAL A 42 2.41 8.98 -13.78
N THR A 43 3.16 8.10 -14.46
CA THR A 43 4.62 8.00 -14.29
C THR A 43 5.37 8.15 -15.60
N ASP A 44 6.69 8.26 -15.55
CA ASP A 44 7.55 8.20 -16.74
C ASP A 44 7.85 6.76 -17.21
N GLN A 45 7.34 5.74 -16.50
CA GLN A 45 7.44 4.34 -16.93
C GLN A 45 6.34 4.00 -17.92
N PRO A 46 6.53 2.99 -18.81
CA PRO A 46 5.47 2.50 -19.67
C PRO A 46 4.22 2.13 -18.85
N GLY A 47 3.06 2.58 -19.33
CA GLY A 47 1.77 2.21 -18.73
C GLY A 47 1.43 0.72 -18.92
N PRO A 48 0.19 0.31 -18.60
CA PRO A 48 -0.95 1.19 -18.38
C PRO A 48 -1.03 1.78 -16.95
N TYR A 49 -1.50 3.02 -16.84
CA TYR A 49 -1.76 3.69 -15.56
C TYR A 49 -3.18 3.46 -15.10
N THR A 50 -3.37 3.41 -13.78
CA THR A 50 -4.67 3.15 -13.16
C THR A 50 -5.11 4.34 -12.31
N VAL A 51 -6.39 4.69 -12.43
CA VAL A 51 -7.10 5.64 -11.59
C VAL A 51 -8.28 4.92 -10.96
N ARG A 52 -8.36 4.89 -9.64
CA ARG A 52 -9.43 4.28 -8.88
C ARG A 52 -10.34 5.36 -8.31
N LEU A 53 -11.64 5.19 -8.54
CA LEU A 53 -12.69 6.07 -8.05
C LEU A 53 -13.62 5.29 -7.13
N THR A 54 -13.73 5.75 -5.88
CA THR A 54 -14.63 5.18 -4.88
C THR A 54 -15.41 6.29 -4.18
N ARG A 55 -16.36 5.91 -3.33
CA ARG A 55 -17.18 6.81 -2.53
C ARG A 55 -17.04 6.49 -1.05
N THR A 56 -17.07 7.54 -0.21
CA THR A 56 -17.16 7.36 1.24
C THR A 56 -18.47 6.66 1.61
N ALA A 57 -18.43 5.84 2.66
CA ALA A 57 -19.60 5.16 3.21
C ALA A 57 -19.74 5.48 4.71
N ASP A 58 -20.97 5.46 5.20
CA ASP A 58 -21.25 5.60 6.63
C ASP A 58 -20.66 4.41 7.41
N TYR A 59 -20.15 4.68 8.62
CA TYR A 59 -19.46 3.69 9.47
C TYR A 59 -20.32 2.46 9.83
N SER A 60 -21.64 2.61 9.87
CA SER A 60 -22.59 1.52 10.16
C SER A 60 -22.75 0.53 9.01
N ILE A 61 -22.30 0.88 7.80
CA ILE A 61 -22.36 0.01 6.64
C ILE A 61 -21.05 -0.77 6.57
N ARG A 62 -21.12 -2.11 6.63
CA ARG A 62 -19.99 -3.00 6.30
C ARG A 62 -19.67 -2.91 4.80
N SER A 63 -19.23 -1.75 4.33
CA SER A 63 -19.04 -1.49 2.90
C SER A 63 -17.65 -1.90 2.47
N ILE A 64 -17.58 -2.99 1.71
CA ILE A 64 -16.59 -3.14 0.65
C ILE A 64 -16.77 -1.92 -0.26
N ASN A 65 -15.72 -1.09 -0.38
CA ASN A 65 -15.66 0.20 -1.12
C ASN A 65 -16.81 0.45 -2.11
N LEU A 66 -17.62 1.49 -1.89
CA LEU A 66 -18.60 1.95 -2.87
C LEU A 66 -17.86 2.42 -4.13
N LEU A 67 -18.06 1.74 -5.26
CA LEU A 67 -17.37 2.04 -6.51
C LEU A 67 -18.06 3.20 -7.25
N GLU A 68 -17.27 4.12 -7.83
CA GLU A 68 -17.81 5.14 -8.73
C GLU A 68 -17.73 4.63 -10.18
N GLU A 69 -18.84 4.09 -10.67
CA GLU A 69 -18.93 3.43 -11.97
C GLU A 69 -19.45 4.35 -13.09
N GLY A 70 -19.05 4.08 -14.34
CA GLY A 70 -19.55 4.78 -15.52
C GLY A 70 -19.13 6.25 -15.59
N ALA A 71 -18.06 6.65 -14.90
CA ALA A 71 -17.48 7.98 -15.03
C ALA A 71 -16.62 8.09 -16.30
N THR A 72 -16.55 9.29 -16.87
CA THR A 72 -15.55 9.61 -17.90
C THR A 72 -14.31 10.16 -17.21
N VAL A 73 -13.18 9.45 -17.33
CA VAL A 73 -11.90 9.85 -16.73
C VAL A 73 -10.91 10.20 -17.83
N ILE A 74 -10.38 11.42 -17.80
CA ILE A 74 -9.46 11.93 -18.81
C ILE A 74 -8.15 12.35 -18.12
N LEU A 75 -7.04 11.77 -18.59
CA LEU A 75 -5.69 12.19 -18.26
C LEU A 75 -5.15 13.08 -19.38
N ALA A 76 -4.64 14.27 -19.04
CA ALA A 76 -4.10 15.20 -20.03
C ALA A 76 -2.77 15.81 -19.56
N ASP A 77 -1.94 16.21 -20.52
CA ASP A 77 -0.72 16.98 -20.28
C ASP A 77 -0.81 18.43 -20.80
N ASP A 78 0.18 19.25 -20.43
CA ASP A 78 0.32 20.64 -20.85
C ASP A 78 0.85 20.83 -22.29
N ALA A 79 1.17 19.74 -22.99
CA ALA A 79 1.50 19.73 -24.41
C ALA A 79 0.27 19.46 -25.31
N GLY A 80 -0.91 19.31 -24.72
CA GLY A 80 -2.17 19.10 -25.42
C GLY A 80 -2.54 17.64 -25.64
N ASN A 81 -1.71 16.69 -25.20
CA ASN A 81 -2.03 15.26 -25.26
C ASN A 81 -3.09 14.93 -24.23
N ARG A 82 -4.02 14.05 -24.58
CA ARG A 82 -5.06 13.56 -23.66
C ARG A 82 -5.46 12.14 -23.99
N GLU A 83 -5.84 11.39 -22.97
CA GLU A 83 -6.38 10.05 -23.09
C GLU A 83 -7.60 9.88 -22.18
N THR A 84 -8.68 9.33 -22.74
CA THR A 84 -9.82 8.86 -21.96
C THR A 84 -9.54 7.43 -21.50
N LEU A 85 -9.50 7.23 -20.19
CA LEU A 85 -9.23 5.94 -19.57
C LEU A 85 -10.44 5.01 -19.73
N LEU A 86 -10.16 3.71 -19.86
CA LEU A 86 -11.16 2.66 -19.99
C LEU A 86 -11.50 2.07 -18.62
N GLU A 87 -12.78 2.06 -18.26
CA GLU A 87 -13.25 1.38 -17.06
C GLU A 87 -12.99 -0.13 -17.15
N GLN A 88 -12.52 -0.72 -16.05
CA GLN A 88 -12.22 -2.14 -15.90
C GLN A 88 -13.28 -2.80 -15.03
N ALA A 89 -13.62 -4.06 -15.35
CA ALA A 89 -14.52 -4.84 -14.51
C ALA A 89 -13.91 -5.08 -13.11
N PRO A 90 -14.71 -5.05 -12.02
CA PRO A 90 -16.17 -4.90 -12.00
C PRO A 90 -16.68 -3.45 -12.13
N GLY A 91 -15.82 -2.44 -12.00
CA GLY A 91 -16.17 -1.02 -12.04
C GLY A 91 -15.27 -0.19 -11.13
N GLY A 92 -15.33 1.14 -11.25
CA GLY A 92 -14.62 2.07 -10.36
C GLY A 92 -13.08 2.09 -10.53
N THR A 93 -12.54 1.31 -11.46
CA THR A 93 -11.11 1.32 -11.82
C THR A 93 -10.99 1.68 -13.29
N TYR A 94 -10.27 2.74 -13.60
CA TYR A 94 -10.11 3.29 -14.94
C TYR A 94 -8.64 3.17 -15.33
N ARG A 95 -8.37 2.71 -16.56
CA ARG A 95 -7.01 2.38 -16.97
C ARG A 95 -6.68 2.94 -18.35
N THR A 96 -5.46 3.44 -18.54
CA THR A 96 -4.99 3.81 -19.89
C THR A 96 -4.87 2.56 -20.77
N ARG A 97 -4.91 2.75 -22.08
CA ARG A 97 -4.72 1.68 -23.05
C ARG A 97 -3.26 1.20 -23.02
N PRO A 98 -3.00 -0.08 -23.34
CA PRO A 98 -1.64 -0.52 -23.64
C PRO A 98 -1.01 0.36 -24.71
N GLY A 99 0.17 0.93 -24.44
CA GLY A 99 0.82 1.89 -25.35
C GLY A 99 0.12 3.25 -25.46
N GLY A 100 -0.76 3.59 -24.52
CA GLY A 100 -1.39 4.91 -24.40
C GLY A 100 -0.41 5.99 -23.96
N LEU A 101 -0.96 7.07 -23.38
CA LEU A 101 -0.19 8.17 -22.83
C LEU A 101 0.85 7.64 -21.86
N GLN A 102 2.10 8.08 -22.04
CA GLN A 102 3.21 7.87 -21.11
C GLN A 102 3.65 9.22 -20.55
N GLY A 103 3.93 9.29 -19.25
CA GLY A 103 4.42 10.50 -18.63
C GLY A 103 5.79 10.91 -19.18
N VAL A 104 6.03 12.22 -19.24
CA VAL A 104 7.30 12.80 -19.68
C VAL A 104 7.75 13.79 -18.61
N ALA A 105 8.98 13.62 -18.13
CA ALA A 105 9.55 14.52 -17.13
C ALA A 105 9.57 15.98 -17.64
N GLY A 106 9.24 16.91 -16.76
CA GLY A 106 9.10 18.33 -17.07
C GLY A 106 7.71 18.75 -17.55
N ARG A 107 6.81 17.82 -17.88
CA ARG A 107 5.41 18.12 -18.21
C ARG A 107 4.52 18.16 -16.98
N ARG A 108 3.41 18.90 -17.10
CA ARG A 108 2.36 18.94 -16.08
C ARG A 108 1.15 18.13 -16.51
N TYR A 109 0.62 17.34 -15.58
CA TYR A 109 -0.52 16.47 -15.83
C TYR A 109 -1.74 16.87 -15.01
N THR A 110 -2.91 16.73 -15.61
CA THR A 110 -4.20 16.97 -14.96
C THR A 110 -5.13 15.78 -15.18
N LEU A 111 -5.90 15.45 -14.15
CA LEU A 111 -6.97 14.46 -14.20
C LEU A 111 -8.33 15.18 -14.18
N THR A 112 -9.20 14.86 -15.14
CA THR A 112 -10.58 15.33 -15.19
C THR A 112 -11.52 14.15 -15.08
N ILE A 113 -12.54 14.27 -14.23
CA ILE A 113 -13.53 13.22 -13.99
C ILE A 113 -14.92 13.83 -14.17
N THR A 114 -15.73 13.20 -15.02
CA THR A 114 -17.15 13.51 -15.14
C THR A 114 -17.95 12.28 -14.75
N THR A 115 -18.70 12.36 -13.65
CA THR A 115 -19.50 11.24 -13.16
C THR A 115 -20.69 10.97 -14.07
N ARG A 116 -21.31 9.79 -13.95
CA ARG A 116 -22.54 9.47 -14.67
C ARG A 116 -23.67 10.46 -14.39
N ALA A 117 -23.70 11.04 -13.19
CA ALA A 117 -24.65 12.08 -12.79
C ALA A 117 -24.30 13.48 -13.33
N GLY A 118 -23.21 13.63 -14.08
CA GLY A 118 -22.79 14.88 -14.71
C GLY A 118 -21.95 15.81 -13.82
N LYS A 119 -21.60 15.41 -12.59
CA LYS A 119 -20.70 16.20 -11.74
C LYS A 119 -19.28 16.15 -12.26
N GLN A 120 -18.60 17.29 -12.27
CA GLN A 120 -17.25 17.44 -12.78
C GLN A 120 -16.25 17.68 -11.65
N TYR A 121 -15.13 16.97 -11.71
CA TYR A 121 -14.02 17.08 -10.78
C TYR A 121 -12.72 17.25 -11.56
N GLN A 122 -11.76 17.97 -10.97
CA GLN A 122 -10.47 18.22 -11.60
C GLN A 122 -9.35 18.24 -10.55
N SER A 123 -8.21 17.64 -10.87
CA SER A 123 -6.99 17.81 -10.09
C SER A 123 -6.33 19.18 -10.34
N SER A 124 -5.44 19.61 -9.43
CA SER A 124 -4.41 20.57 -9.81
C SER A 124 -3.45 19.96 -10.83
N ALA A 125 -2.72 20.83 -11.53
CA ALA A 125 -1.68 20.40 -12.47
C ALA A 125 -0.43 19.95 -11.69
N GLU A 126 -0.11 18.66 -11.76
CA GLU A 126 1.07 18.07 -11.11
C GLU A 126 2.25 18.05 -12.08
N LEU A 127 3.40 18.56 -11.64
CA LEU A 127 4.64 18.48 -12.41
C LEU A 127 5.27 17.09 -12.25
N LEU A 128 5.55 16.42 -13.35
CA LEU A 128 6.32 15.18 -13.35
C LEU A 128 7.81 15.51 -13.26
N THR A 129 8.40 15.32 -12.07
CA THR A 129 9.84 15.46 -11.86
C THR A 129 10.53 14.10 -12.05
N ALA A 130 11.60 14.05 -12.85
CA ALA A 130 12.38 12.82 -13.03
C ALA A 130 12.95 12.33 -11.69
N ALA A 131 12.85 11.03 -11.42
CA ALA A 131 13.51 10.46 -10.25
C ALA A 131 15.03 10.36 -10.48
N PRO A 132 15.85 10.72 -9.48
CA PRO A 132 17.29 10.49 -9.55
C PRO A 132 17.59 8.98 -9.55
N PRO A 133 18.72 8.56 -10.15
CA PRO A 133 19.09 7.17 -10.19
C PRO A 133 19.39 6.62 -8.79
N ILE A 134 18.96 5.39 -8.53
CA ILE A 134 19.41 4.60 -7.39
C ILE A 134 20.84 4.14 -7.69
N THR A 135 21.79 4.57 -6.88
CA THR A 135 23.22 4.31 -7.09
C THR A 135 23.66 2.97 -6.49
N ARG A 136 22.98 2.53 -5.42
CA ARG A 136 23.26 1.24 -4.77
C ARG A 136 21.98 0.69 -4.15
N ALA A 137 21.75 -0.60 -4.30
CA ALA A 137 20.75 -1.36 -3.57
C ALA A 137 21.43 -2.58 -2.94
N TYR A 138 21.19 -2.82 -1.66
CA TYR A 138 21.92 -3.85 -0.92
C TYR A 138 21.13 -4.33 0.30
N ALA A 139 21.55 -5.48 0.82
CA ALA A 139 20.88 -6.17 1.92
C ALA A 139 21.90 -6.51 3.03
N GLU A 140 21.55 -6.26 4.28
CA GLU A 140 22.38 -6.58 5.44
C GLU A 140 21.67 -7.62 6.31
N TYR A 141 22.32 -8.76 6.57
CA TYR A 141 21.77 -9.79 7.45
C TYR A 141 21.66 -9.26 8.89
N ARG A 142 20.50 -9.48 9.51
CA ARG A 142 20.18 -9.13 10.89
C ARG A 142 19.45 -10.30 11.54
N ALA A 143 19.85 -10.63 12.76
CA ALA A 143 19.13 -11.52 13.64
C ALA A 143 18.75 -10.72 14.89
N GLU A 144 17.47 -10.71 15.24
CA GLU A 144 16.95 -10.02 16.40
C GLU A 144 16.32 -11.02 17.36
N PRO A 145 16.62 -10.94 18.68
CA PRO A 145 16.01 -11.83 19.65
C PRO A 145 14.50 -11.55 19.71
N LEU A 146 13.70 -12.60 19.61
CA LEU A 146 12.27 -12.50 19.80
C LEU A 146 12.00 -12.35 21.31
N ALA A 147 11.43 -11.20 21.69
CA ALA A 147 11.20 -10.84 23.09
C ALA A 147 10.53 -11.98 23.88
N LEU A 148 11.05 -12.24 25.09
CA LEU A 148 10.56 -13.30 25.99
C LEU A 148 10.76 -14.74 25.47
N THR A 149 11.59 -14.96 24.44
CA THR A 149 11.96 -16.32 23.97
C THR A 149 13.47 -16.45 23.79
N ARG A 150 13.95 -17.69 23.58
CA ARG A 150 15.33 -17.98 23.15
C ARG A 150 15.48 -18.03 21.61
N SER A 151 14.42 -17.67 20.89
CA SER A 151 14.41 -17.70 19.43
C SER A 151 14.84 -16.35 18.87
N GLU A 152 15.47 -16.37 17.70
CA GLU A 152 15.83 -15.17 16.95
C GLU A 152 15.01 -15.12 15.66
N VAL A 153 14.51 -13.94 15.30
CA VAL A 153 13.95 -13.70 13.98
C VAL A 153 15.07 -13.16 13.11
N SER A 154 15.40 -13.91 12.08
CA SER A 154 16.47 -13.57 11.14
C SER A 154 15.90 -13.03 9.84
N GLY A 155 16.61 -12.09 9.23
CA GLY A 155 16.22 -11.49 7.98
C GLY A 155 17.31 -10.62 7.39
N TRP A 156 16.98 -9.91 6.32
CA TRP A 156 17.89 -8.96 5.70
C TRP A 156 17.23 -7.60 5.59
N ASP A 157 17.86 -6.59 6.19
CA ASP A 157 17.45 -5.20 6.02
C ASP A 157 17.93 -4.70 4.66
N VAL A 158 16.97 -4.30 3.83
CA VAL A 158 17.22 -3.78 2.49
C VAL A 158 17.31 -2.27 2.55
N TYR A 159 18.36 -1.75 1.94
CA TYR A 159 18.64 -0.33 1.84
C TYR A 159 18.95 0.07 0.41
N ILE A 160 18.71 1.35 0.11
CA ILE A 160 19.21 1.99 -1.10
C ILE A 160 19.99 3.27 -0.79
N ASP A 161 20.90 3.61 -1.70
CA ASP A 161 21.59 4.89 -1.74
C ASP A 161 21.27 5.61 -3.05
N THR A 162 20.95 6.89 -2.95
CA THR A 162 20.54 7.73 -4.07
C THR A 162 21.36 9.01 -4.11
N LYS A 163 21.77 9.42 -5.32
CA LYS A 163 22.37 10.74 -5.51
C LYS A 163 21.26 11.78 -5.67
N ASP A 164 21.00 12.51 -4.59
CA ASP A 164 20.01 13.60 -4.57
C ASP A 164 20.46 14.75 -5.50
N PRO A 165 19.57 15.30 -6.34
CA PRO A 165 19.85 16.53 -7.09
C PRO A 165 20.11 17.71 -6.15
N GLU A 166 20.91 18.69 -6.60
CA GLU A 166 21.19 19.91 -5.82
C GLU A 166 19.98 20.86 -5.71
N THR A 167 18.89 20.57 -6.44
CA THR A 167 17.65 21.35 -6.38
C THR A 167 16.98 21.14 -5.02
N PRO A 168 16.77 22.21 -4.22
CA PRO A 168 16.12 22.06 -2.93
C PRO A 168 14.68 21.57 -3.02
N GLY A 169 14.24 20.80 -2.03
CA GLY A 169 12.84 20.43 -1.86
C GLY A 169 12.45 19.20 -2.67
N ASN A 170 13.34 18.21 -2.73
CA ASN A 170 13.03 16.91 -3.30
C ASN A 170 12.29 16.04 -2.26
N PHE A 171 11.22 15.42 -2.73
CA PHE A 171 10.43 14.51 -1.93
C PHE A 171 10.38 13.15 -2.61
N TYR A 172 10.52 12.12 -1.79
CA TYR A 172 10.63 10.75 -2.29
C TYR A 172 9.59 9.86 -1.65
N ARG A 173 9.07 8.92 -2.44
CA ARG A 173 8.27 7.79 -1.99
C ARG A 173 8.92 6.50 -2.46
N TYR A 174 8.85 5.47 -1.63
CA TYR A 174 9.49 4.19 -1.90
C TYR A 174 8.44 3.09 -1.88
N GLU A 175 8.42 2.32 -2.95
CA GLU A 175 7.62 1.11 -3.06
C GLU A 175 8.53 -0.09 -3.35
N TRP A 176 8.02 -1.28 -3.08
CA TRP A 176 8.73 -2.50 -3.43
C TRP A 176 7.75 -3.60 -3.76
N THR A 177 8.15 -4.45 -4.70
CA THR A 177 7.43 -5.65 -5.09
C THR A 177 8.37 -6.84 -5.12
N ASN A 178 8.05 -7.85 -4.34
CA ASN A 178 8.73 -9.14 -4.32
C ASN A 178 7.99 -10.13 -5.22
N TYR A 179 8.77 -10.89 -5.98
CA TYR A 179 8.29 -12.04 -6.73
C TYR A 179 8.96 -13.31 -6.19
N GLN A 180 8.19 -14.39 -6.04
CA GLN A 180 8.71 -15.69 -5.63
C GLN A 180 8.17 -16.78 -6.54
N ASP A 181 9.02 -17.70 -6.96
CA ASP A 181 8.58 -18.86 -7.72
C ASP A 181 7.69 -19.75 -6.83
N THR A 182 6.49 -20.07 -7.30
CA THR A 182 5.58 -20.97 -6.60
C THR A 182 5.29 -22.21 -7.43
N ALA A 183 5.27 -23.36 -6.76
CA ALA A 183 4.89 -24.62 -7.37
C ALA A 183 3.39 -24.90 -7.23
N SER A 184 2.69 -24.21 -6.31
CA SER A 184 1.26 -24.40 -6.03
C SER A 184 0.44 -23.23 -6.60
N CYS A 185 -0.59 -23.55 -7.39
CA CYS A 185 -1.51 -22.56 -7.95
C CYS A 185 -2.90 -22.62 -7.32
N ALA A 186 -3.23 -23.68 -6.58
CA ALA A 186 -4.47 -23.73 -5.82
C ALA A 186 -4.28 -24.61 -4.59
N THR A 187 -5.04 -24.32 -3.54
CA THR A 187 -5.14 -25.18 -2.36
C THR A 187 -6.56 -25.66 -2.24
N ILE A 188 -6.74 -26.97 -2.15
CA ILE A 188 -8.02 -27.62 -1.93
C ILE A 188 -8.08 -28.06 -0.47
N ILE A 189 -9.12 -27.62 0.23
CA ILE A 189 -9.40 -28.05 1.59
C ILE A 189 -10.13 -29.39 1.50
N ASP A 190 -9.49 -30.45 2.00
CA ASP A 190 -10.03 -31.80 2.02
C ASP A 190 -11.03 -31.98 3.16
N ASP A 191 -10.74 -31.37 4.31
CA ASP A 191 -11.61 -31.41 5.49
C ASP A 191 -11.45 -30.12 6.30
N VAL A 192 -12.53 -29.35 6.38
CA VAL A 192 -12.60 -28.07 7.09
C VAL A 192 -12.43 -28.25 8.60
N ARG A 193 -12.81 -29.41 9.18
CA ARG A 193 -12.73 -29.66 10.62
C ARG A 193 -11.31 -29.96 11.08
N THR A 194 -10.58 -30.74 10.29
CA THR A 194 -9.18 -31.09 10.59
C THR A 194 -8.19 -30.09 10.00
N GLY A 195 -8.63 -29.24 9.07
CA GLY A 195 -7.77 -28.34 8.31
C GLY A 195 -6.88 -29.09 7.31
N ALA A 196 -7.22 -30.34 6.97
CA ALA A 196 -6.50 -31.10 5.97
C ALA A 196 -6.65 -30.46 4.59
N TYR A 197 -5.56 -30.37 3.85
CA TYR A 197 -5.51 -29.77 2.52
C TYR A 197 -4.47 -30.44 1.64
N HIS A 198 -4.62 -30.26 0.34
CA HIS A 198 -3.58 -30.51 -0.66
C HIS A 198 -3.52 -29.35 -1.66
N ASP A 199 -2.41 -29.28 -2.38
CA ASP A 199 -2.07 -28.26 -3.34
C ASP A 199 -2.12 -28.81 -4.77
N LEU A 200 -2.57 -27.98 -5.70
CA LEU A 200 -2.52 -28.26 -7.13
C LEU A 200 -1.30 -27.60 -7.74
N ARG A 201 -0.53 -28.36 -8.52
CA ARG A 201 0.64 -27.83 -9.24
C ARG A 201 0.22 -26.76 -10.24
N CYS A 202 1.08 -25.78 -10.48
CA CYS A 202 0.85 -24.83 -11.57
C CYS A 202 1.01 -25.49 -12.94
N CYS A 203 0.10 -25.20 -13.89
CA CYS A 203 0.21 -25.68 -15.28
C CYS A 203 1.33 -24.97 -16.07
N THR A 204 1.64 -23.72 -15.68
CA THR A 204 2.68 -22.87 -16.27
C THR A 204 3.50 -22.27 -15.14
N PRO A 205 4.71 -21.71 -15.40
CA PRO A 205 5.42 -20.91 -14.42
C PRO A 205 4.51 -19.85 -13.80
N CYS A 206 4.61 -19.70 -12.47
CA CYS A 206 3.78 -18.79 -11.70
C CYS A 206 4.63 -18.13 -10.61
N TRP A 207 4.45 -16.83 -10.43
CA TRP A 207 5.12 -16.07 -9.40
C TRP A 207 4.11 -15.52 -8.41
N GLU A 208 4.31 -15.82 -7.13
CA GLU A 208 3.63 -15.12 -6.05
C GLU A 208 4.16 -13.69 -5.97
N ILE A 209 3.25 -12.74 -5.76
CA ILE A 209 3.55 -11.33 -5.63
C ILE A 209 3.29 -10.93 -4.20
N ASN A 210 4.33 -10.51 -3.50
CA ASN A 210 4.21 -9.81 -2.25
C ASN A 210 4.63 -8.36 -2.46
N ARG A 211 3.84 -7.41 -1.98
CA ARG A 211 4.12 -5.99 -2.11
C ARG A 211 3.68 -5.30 -0.85
N CYS A 212 4.08 -4.05 -0.71
CA CYS A 212 3.63 -3.29 0.42
C CYS A 212 2.24 -2.69 0.22
N TYR A 213 1.25 -3.16 0.99
CA TYR A 213 -0.12 -2.64 0.91
C TYR A 213 -0.35 -1.42 1.83
N ASN A 214 0.28 -1.39 3.00
CA ASN A 214 0.06 -0.34 4.02
C ASN A 214 1.35 0.34 4.51
N CYS A 215 2.53 0.01 3.98
CA CYS A 215 3.72 0.79 4.32
C CYS A 215 3.78 2.04 3.46
N LEU A 216 3.64 3.17 4.13
CA LEU A 216 3.86 4.47 3.53
C LEU A 216 5.30 4.87 3.85
N ASN A 217 6.21 4.67 2.90
CA ASN A 217 7.61 5.10 3.01
C ASN A 217 7.82 6.34 2.14
N VAL A 218 7.95 7.49 2.80
CA VAL A 218 8.06 8.82 2.23
C VAL A 218 9.09 9.59 3.04
N ASN A 219 9.99 10.28 2.33
CA ASN A 219 11.11 11.00 2.91
C ASN A 219 11.25 12.38 2.21
N SER A 220 11.92 13.30 2.89
CA SER A 220 12.25 14.62 2.37
C SER A 220 13.75 14.85 2.50
N ASP A 221 14.34 15.47 1.49
CA ASP A 221 15.75 15.80 1.41
C ASP A 221 16.20 16.99 2.27
N VAL A 222 15.28 17.65 3.00
CA VAL A 222 15.51 18.95 3.67
C VAL A 222 16.79 19.02 4.50
N ASN A 223 17.26 17.90 5.07
CA ASN A 223 18.47 17.83 5.90
C ASN A 223 19.72 17.30 5.16
N ILE A 224 19.62 16.93 3.89
CA ILE A 224 20.68 16.29 3.10
C ILE A 224 21.01 17.13 1.85
N ASN A 225 19.99 17.61 1.14
CA ASN A 225 19.97 18.44 -0.09
C ASN A 225 21.28 18.44 -0.92
N GLY A 226 21.28 17.79 -2.07
CA GLY A 226 22.42 17.71 -2.98
C GLY A 226 23.54 16.76 -2.53
N LYS A 227 23.37 16.06 -1.40
CA LYS A 227 24.26 15.01 -0.92
C LYS A 227 23.62 13.63 -1.08
N THR A 228 24.42 12.58 -0.99
CA THR A 228 23.91 11.21 -1.10
C THR A 228 22.90 10.91 0.01
N LEU A 229 21.64 10.64 -0.38
CA LEU A 229 20.66 10.03 0.50
C LEU A 229 21.07 8.57 0.69
N SER A 230 21.74 8.28 1.81
CA SER A 230 22.34 6.98 2.07
C SER A 230 21.51 6.16 3.05
N ARG A 231 21.55 4.84 2.91
CA ARG A 231 20.91 3.88 3.81
C ARG A 231 19.41 4.10 3.98
N GLN A 232 18.71 4.50 2.92
CA GLN A 232 17.25 4.58 2.95
C GLN A 232 16.68 3.17 3.11
N PHE A 233 16.08 2.88 4.26
CA PHE A 233 15.46 1.58 4.53
C PHE A 233 14.23 1.38 3.64
N ILE A 234 14.11 0.18 3.07
CA ILE A 234 13.01 -0.21 2.17
C ILE A 234 12.11 -1.25 2.83
N MET A 235 12.70 -2.38 3.25
CA MET A 235 11.99 -3.46 3.91
C MET A 235 12.96 -4.41 4.60
N ARG A 236 12.43 -5.29 5.45
CA ARG A 236 13.14 -6.47 5.95
C ARG A 236 12.68 -7.70 5.17
N VAL A 237 13.60 -8.35 4.48
CA VAL A 237 13.36 -9.65 3.81
C VAL A 237 13.30 -10.75 4.86
N PRO A 238 12.22 -11.54 4.93
CA PRO A 238 12.08 -12.59 5.92
C PRO A 238 12.94 -13.82 5.58
N TYR A 239 13.47 -14.50 6.60
CA TYR A 239 14.16 -15.77 6.42
C TYR A 239 13.20 -16.98 6.48
N THR A 240 12.28 -17.06 5.52
CA THR A 240 11.29 -18.16 5.42
C THR A 240 11.71 -19.29 4.48
N SER A 241 12.79 -19.10 3.71
CA SER A 241 13.32 -20.09 2.78
C SER A 241 14.79 -19.77 2.46
N ARG A 242 15.53 -20.78 1.96
CA ARG A 242 16.90 -20.62 1.45
C ARG A 242 16.97 -20.17 -0.01
N LYS A 243 15.83 -20.08 -0.70
CA LYS A 243 15.76 -19.57 -2.08
C LYS A 243 16.15 -18.09 -2.12
N THR A 244 16.74 -17.64 -3.22
CA THR A 244 16.99 -16.21 -3.47
C THR A 244 15.69 -15.43 -3.38
N TYR A 245 15.73 -14.24 -2.77
CA TYR A 245 14.57 -13.35 -2.67
C TYR A 245 14.72 -12.23 -3.69
N TYR A 246 13.84 -12.20 -4.69
CA TYR A 246 13.85 -11.20 -5.76
C TYR A 246 12.98 -10.00 -5.36
N LEU A 247 13.54 -8.80 -5.38
CA LEU A 247 12.85 -7.57 -5.03
C LEU A 247 13.02 -6.55 -6.16
N GLU A 248 11.94 -5.93 -6.60
CA GLU A 248 11.97 -4.70 -7.39
C GLU A 248 11.75 -3.53 -6.43
N ILE A 249 12.71 -2.63 -6.36
CA ILE A 249 12.67 -1.45 -5.50
C ILE A 249 12.38 -0.25 -6.39
N GLU A 250 11.31 0.47 -6.07
CA GLU A 250 10.86 1.63 -6.79
C GLU A 250 11.09 2.90 -5.95
N GLN A 251 11.81 3.86 -6.53
CA GLN A 251 11.96 5.21 -6.00
C GLN A 251 11.19 6.19 -6.86
N GLN A 252 10.25 6.88 -6.22
CA GLN A 252 9.36 7.86 -6.82
C GLN A 252 9.79 9.27 -6.41
N ALA A 253 10.01 10.17 -7.37
CA ALA A 253 10.14 11.61 -7.11
C ALA A 253 8.76 12.28 -7.18
N ILE A 254 8.27 12.74 -6.02
CA ILE A 254 6.90 13.24 -5.86
C ILE A 254 6.89 14.74 -5.59
N SER A 255 5.77 15.39 -5.90
CA SER A 255 5.58 16.80 -5.59
C SER A 255 5.49 17.03 -4.07
N LYS A 256 5.72 18.28 -3.64
CA LYS A 256 5.50 18.68 -2.24
C LYS A 256 4.07 18.37 -1.77
N GLY A 257 3.08 18.63 -2.62
CA GLY A 257 1.68 18.36 -2.31
C GLY A 257 1.41 16.88 -2.07
N ALA A 258 1.97 16.02 -2.92
CA ALA A 258 1.87 14.56 -2.77
C ALA A 258 2.59 14.08 -1.50
N TYR A 259 3.77 14.63 -1.19
CA TYR A 259 4.49 14.32 0.05
C TYR A 259 3.68 14.70 1.30
N ASP A 260 3.14 15.92 1.33
CA ASP A 260 2.33 16.41 2.44
C ASP A 260 1.06 15.55 2.62
N PHE A 261 0.43 15.16 1.50
CA PHE A 261 -0.70 14.23 1.49
C PHE A 261 -0.32 12.88 2.10
N TRP A 262 0.69 12.20 1.59
CA TRP A 262 1.10 10.87 2.09
C TRP A 262 1.62 10.90 3.52
N LYS A 263 2.26 12.01 3.94
CA LYS A 263 2.67 12.22 5.33
C LYS A 263 1.46 12.29 6.27
N ARG A 264 0.40 13.00 5.89
CA ARG A 264 -0.87 13.02 6.63
C ARG A 264 -1.54 11.65 6.65
N VAL A 265 -1.63 10.96 5.52
CA VAL A 265 -2.18 9.60 5.46
C VAL A 265 -1.42 8.66 6.39
N ARG A 266 -0.08 8.71 6.40
CA ARG A 266 0.74 7.93 7.33
C ARG A 266 0.36 8.23 8.78
N GLN A 267 0.30 9.50 9.17
CA GLN A 267 -0.08 9.89 10.53
C GLN A 267 -1.45 9.34 10.92
N LEU A 268 -2.43 9.41 10.01
CA LEU A 268 -3.78 8.87 10.25
C LEU A 268 -3.79 7.35 10.42
N THR A 269 -2.99 6.61 9.64
CA THR A 269 -2.92 5.15 9.71
C THR A 269 -2.09 4.61 10.89
N GLN A 270 -1.13 5.41 11.38
CA GLN A 270 -0.25 5.04 12.50
C GLN A 270 -0.78 5.53 13.85
N ASN A 271 -1.67 6.52 13.87
CA ASN A 271 -2.40 6.90 15.07
C ASN A 271 -3.40 5.81 15.41
N VAL A 272 -3.04 4.95 16.34
CA VAL A 272 -3.85 3.80 16.78
C VAL A 272 -5.03 4.22 17.67
N GLY A 273 -5.22 5.52 17.92
CA GLY A 273 -6.35 6.06 18.66
C GLY A 273 -6.18 5.91 20.18
N GLY A 274 -5.49 6.87 20.79
CA GLY A 274 -5.50 7.13 22.23
C GLY A 274 -6.52 8.21 22.62
N LEU A 275 -6.94 8.24 23.90
CA LEU A 275 -7.87 9.24 24.45
C LEU A 275 -7.38 10.70 24.31
N PHE A 276 -6.08 10.88 24.07
CA PHE A 276 -5.42 12.17 23.89
C PHE A 276 -4.81 12.34 22.49
N ASP A 277 -5.10 11.43 21.55
CA ASP A 277 -4.64 11.59 20.18
C ASP A 277 -5.34 12.79 19.55
N ALA A 278 -4.58 13.57 18.76
CA ALA A 278 -5.16 14.64 17.97
C ALA A 278 -6.25 14.05 17.06
N ALA A 279 -7.40 14.73 16.99
CA ALA A 279 -8.46 14.35 16.08
C ALA A 279 -7.89 14.18 14.65
N PRO A 280 -8.27 13.11 13.92
CA PRO A 280 -7.85 12.90 12.55
C PRO A 280 -8.01 14.16 11.69
N ALA A 281 -6.91 14.78 11.27
CA ALA A 281 -6.96 15.89 10.34
C ALA A 281 -7.37 15.37 8.96
N VAL A 282 -8.35 16.00 8.31
CA VAL A 282 -8.73 15.67 6.93
C VAL A 282 -7.50 15.81 6.04
N SER A 283 -7.15 14.76 5.29
CA SER A 283 -6.07 14.87 4.31
C SER A 283 -6.63 15.57 3.07
N ASP A 284 -6.37 16.87 2.97
CA ASP A 284 -6.70 17.63 1.76
C ASP A 284 -5.90 17.05 0.59
N GLY A 285 -6.66 16.65 -0.43
CA GLY A 285 -6.18 16.18 -1.72
C GLY A 285 -5.81 17.34 -2.65
N ASN A 286 -5.54 17.01 -3.91
CA ASN A 286 -5.39 18.01 -4.97
C ASN A 286 -6.57 18.05 -5.95
N LEU A 287 -7.68 17.38 -5.64
CA LEU A 287 -8.89 17.40 -6.45
C LEU A 287 -9.93 18.37 -5.90
N ARG A 288 -10.69 18.98 -6.80
CA ARG A 288 -11.81 19.86 -6.50
C ARG A 288 -13.03 19.50 -7.33
N CYS A 289 -14.22 19.65 -6.76
CA CYS A 289 -15.47 19.60 -7.50
C CYS A 289 -15.67 20.95 -8.22
N ILE A 290 -15.75 20.92 -9.55
CA ILE A 290 -15.96 22.11 -10.38
C ILE A 290 -17.44 22.50 -10.39
N SER A 291 -18.33 21.52 -10.28
CA SER A 291 -19.78 21.75 -10.26
C SER A 291 -20.28 22.34 -8.93
N ASP A 292 -19.60 22.05 -7.81
CA ASP A 292 -19.92 22.57 -6.47
C ASP A 292 -18.62 22.70 -5.65
N PRO A 293 -18.00 23.90 -5.60
CA PRO A 293 -16.73 24.11 -4.90
C PRO A 293 -16.77 23.87 -3.38
N ALA A 294 -17.96 23.79 -2.77
CA ALA A 294 -18.11 23.49 -1.34
C ALA A 294 -18.12 21.97 -1.07
N GLU A 295 -18.28 21.14 -2.11
CA GLU A 295 -18.26 19.69 -1.96
C GLU A 295 -16.82 19.17 -1.75
N PRO A 296 -16.55 18.48 -0.63
CA PRO A 296 -15.23 17.88 -0.41
C PRO A 296 -15.00 16.69 -1.34
N VAL A 297 -13.74 16.54 -1.76
CA VAL A 297 -13.22 15.44 -2.57
C VAL A 297 -11.97 14.93 -1.88
N PHE A 298 -11.84 13.62 -1.79
CA PHE A 298 -10.73 12.97 -1.09
C PHE A 298 -9.77 12.28 -2.07
N GLY A 299 -8.58 11.98 -1.58
CA GLY A 299 -7.54 11.31 -2.36
C GLY A 299 -6.64 12.28 -3.13
N TYR A 300 -5.77 11.75 -3.99
CA TYR A 300 -4.73 12.51 -4.65
C TYR A 300 -4.44 11.93 -6.03
N PHE A 301 -4.26 12.80 -7.01
CA PHE A 301 -3.71 12.44 -8.32
C PHE A 301 -2.25 12.91 -8.40
N SER A 302 -1.30 12.00 -8.64
CA SER A 302 0.13 12.32 -8.70
C SER A 302 0.69 12.22 -10.12
N ALA A 303 1.67 13.07 -10.45
CA ALA A 303 2.57 12.88 -11.59
C ALA A 303 3.99 12.67 -11.05
N THR A 304 4.65 11.57 -11.43
CA THR A 304 5.82 11.10 -10.69
C THR A 304 6.87 10.48 -11.61
N GLY A 305 8.11 10.94 -11.52
CA GLY A 305 9.22 10.22 -12.13
C GLY A 305 9.63 9.03 -11.28
N VAL A 306 10.07 7.96 -11.93
CA VAL A 306 10.32 6.68 -11.28
C VAL A 306 11.66 6.10 -11.70
N THR A 307 12.42 5.63 -10.71
CA THR A 307 13.57 4.76 -10.94
C THR A 307 13.33 3.41 -10.26
N VAL A 308 13.54 2.32 -11.00
CA VAL A 308 13.37 0.96 -10.50
C VAL A 308 14.69 0.21 -10.63
N VAL A 309 15.08 -0.50 -9.57
CA VAL A 309 16.23 -1.43 -9.59
C VAL A 309 15.85 -2.79 -9.00
N PRO A 310 16.32 -3.90 -9.60
CA PRO A 310 16.18 -5.21 -8.99
C PRO A 310 17.24 -5.44 -7.91
N LEU A 311 16.89 -6.20 -6.87
CA LEU A 311 17.81 -6.70 -5.85
C LEU A 311 17.55 -8.20 -5.63
N LEU A 312 18.61 -8.99 -5.78
CA LEU A 312 18.62 -10.42 -5.46
C LEU A 312 19.25 -10.62 -4.09
N VAL A 313 18.45 -10.96 -3.08
CA VAL A 313 18.97 -11.27 -1.74
C VAL A 313 19.26 -12.75 -1.63
N ASN A 314 20.54 -13.09 -1.52
CA ASN A 314 20.98 -14.47 -1.32
C ASN A 314 20.73 -14.90 0.14
N ARG A 315 19.86 -15.91 0.30
CA ARG A 315 19.49 -16.48 1.62
C ARG A 315 20.07 -17.89 1.85
N ARG A 316 20.88 -18.41 0.93
CA ARG A 316 21.32 -19.81 0.93
C ARG A 316 22.19 -20.17 2.12
N ASN A 317 23.07 -19.25 2.51
CA ASN A 317 24.11 -19.45 3.53
C ASN A 317 23.74 -18.82 4.88
N ALA A 318 22.46 -18.49 5.10
CA ALA A 318 22.02 -17.92 6.35
C ALA A 318 22.15 -18.93 7.50
N PRO A 319 22.56 -18.49 8.71
CA PRO A 319 22.59 -19.34 9.89
C PRO A 319 21.22 -19.93 10.22
N GLY A 320 21.20 -21.17 10.69
CA GLY A 320 19.98 -21.85 11.17
C GLY A 320 19.02 -22.30 10.07
N PRO A 321 17.93 -22.99 10.45
CA PRO A 321 16.82 -23.29 9.54
C PRO A 321 16.00 -22.01 9.28
N PRO A 322 15.39 -21.86 8.08
CA PRO A 322 14.40 -20.82 7.85
C PRO A 322 13.20 -20.97 8.78
N ASP A 323 12.55 -19.84 9.08
CA ASP A 323 11.25 -19.81 9.74
C ASP A 323 10.24 -20.64 8.93
N VAL A 324 9.38 -21.37 9.64
CA VAL A 324 8.44 -22.32 9.03
C VAL A 324 7.49 -21.57 8.08
N SER A 325 7.72 -21.71 6.77
CA SER A 325 6.71 -21.41 5.77
C SER A 325 5.79 -22.61 5.59
N ARG A 326 4.51 -22.37 5.29
CA ARG A 326 3.57 -23.45 4.95
C ARG A 326 4.15 -24.28 3.77
N PRO A 327 4.37 -25.60 3.93
CA PRO A 327 4.85 -26.44 2.83
C PRO A 327 3.72 -26.66 1.81
N ALA A 328 4.10 -26.77 0.53
CA ALA A 328 3.17 -27.22 -0.51
C ALA A 328 3.03 -28.76 -0.43
N ILE A 329 1.80 -29.26 -0.36
CA ILE A 329 1.50 -30.69 -0.21
C ILE A 329 0.83 -31.21 -1.48
N PHE A 330 1.53 -32.03 -2.26
CA PHE A 330 0.98 -32.62 -3.49
C PHE A 330 0.57 -34.06 -3.27
N ARG A 331 -0.59 -34.47 -3.80
CA ARG A 331 -1.03 -35.87 -3.79
C ARG A 331 -0.16 -36.74 -4.71
N VAL A 332 -0.18 -38.04 -4.44
CA VAL A 332 0.43 -39.08 -5.27
C VAL A 332 -0.63 -40.15 -5.55
N PRO A 333 -1.06 -40.37 -6.81
CA PRO A 333 -0.66 -39.65 -8.02
C PRO A 333 -1.08 -38.17 -8.00
N PRO A 334 -0.40 -37.29 -8.76
CA PRO A 334 -0.71 -35.86 -8.76
C PRO A 334 -2.05 -35.58 -9.44
N ASP A 335 -2.82 -34.66 -8.86
CA ASP A 335 -4.01 -34.09 -9.47
C ASP A 335 -3.68 -33.28 -10.73
N PRO A 336 -4.68 -33.01 -11.60
CA PRO A 336 -4.54 -32.05 -12.68
C PRO A 336 -4.02 -30.70 -12.16
N CYS A 337 -3.16 -30.07 -12.94
CA CYS A 337 -2.61 -28.78 -12.59
C CYS A 337 -3.69 -27.68 -12.57
N ALA A 338 -3.45 -26.62 -11.80
CA ALA A 338 -4.27 -25.40 -11.80
C ALA A 338 -3.61 -24.30 -12.65
N VAL A 339 -4.43 -23.53 -13.35
CA VAL A 339 -3.98 -22.37 -14.13
C VAL A 339 -3.50 -21.27 -13.18
N CYS A 340 -2.36 -20.65 -13.49
CA CYS A 340 -1.90 -19.47 -12.77
C CYS A 340 -2.70 -18.25 -13.23
N GLU A 341 -3.83 -17.98 -12.56
CA GLU A 341 -4.64 -16.79 -12.82
C GLU A 341 -3.90 -15.52 -12.40
N ASN A 342 -3.86 -14.53 -13.29
CA ASN A 342 -3.21 -13.24 -13.00
C ASN A 342 -4.07 -12.44 -12.02
N THR A 343 -3.53 -12.17 -10.83
CA THR A 343 -4.20 -11.40 -9.76
C THR A 343 -3.24 -10.39 -9.14
N ILE A 344 -3.69 -9.66 -8.13
CA ILE A 344 -2.81 -8.76 -7.36
C ILE A 344 -1.80 -9.53 -6.48
N TYR A 345 -1.98 -10.83 -6.28
CA TYR A 345 -1.11 -11.67 -5.42
C TYR A 345 -0.28 -12.68 -6.20
N ARG A 346 -0.47 -12.80 -7.52
CA ARG A 346 0.31 -13.71 -8.37
C ARG A 346 0.21 -13.36 -9.84
N THR A 347 1.18 -13.79 -10.64
CA THR A 347 1.15 -13.59 -12.08
C THR A 347 1.77 -14.77 -12.85
N PRO A 348 1.23 -15.13 -14.03
CA PRO A 348 1.90 -16.03 -14.97
C PRO A 348 2.97 -15.32 -15.81
N ASN A 349 3.06 -13.98 -15.70
CA ASN A 349 4.01 -13.20 -16.47
C ASN A 349 5.36 -13.16 -15.74
N ARG A 350 6.41 -13.60 -16.43
CA ARG A 350 7.78 -13.59 -15.89
C ARG A 350 8.18 -12.16 -15.47
N PRO A 351 8.67 -11.93 -14.23
CA PRO A 351 9.13 -10.62 -13.81
C PRO A 351 10.28 -10.12 -14.67
N ARG A 352 10.36 -8.80 -14.87
CA ARG A 352 11.21 -8.16 -15.89
C ARG A 352 12.70 -8.53 -15.77
N TRP A 353 13.22 -8.60 -14.55
CA TRP A 353 14.61 -8.93 -14.28
C TRP A 353 14.79 -10.28 -13.59
N TRP A 354 13.82 -11.19 -13.74
CA TRP A 354 13.88 -12.52 -13.15
C TRP A 354 15.04 -13.36 -13.74
N VAL A 355 15.91 -13.85 -12.86
CA VAL A 355 17.03 -14.76 -13.20
C VAL A 355 16.69 -16.16 -12.69
N ASP A 356 16.89 -17.17 -13.54
CA ASP A 356 16.58 -18.58 -13.23
C ASP A 356 17.62 -19.25 -12.32
#